data_AF-A0AAI8MEW8-F1
#
_entry.id   AF-A0AAI8MEW8-F1
#
_cell.length_a   1.000
_cell.length_b   1.000
_cell.length_c   1.000
_cell.angle_alpha   90.00
_cell.angle_beta   90.00
_cell.angle_gamma   90.00
#
_symmetry.space_group_name_H-M   'P 1'
#
loop_
_entity.id
_entity.type
_entity.pdbx_description
1 polymer ?
#
loop_
_entity_poly.entity_id
_entity_poly.type
_entity_poly.pdbx_seq_one_letter_code
_entity_poly.pdbx_strand_id
1 'polypeptide(L)'
;MAKVPFTNGSLRGTQVGADEAYAGIDSTYNVLIGDAGGSIRNHASGGNDTFTGGANATNIFFGDANGDITDFGVGGSDSFTGLGTATNSFYGDAGGKLSGHALGGNDSFSETSGGKAGAPLSSYFYGDAGGDITGFAIGGDDVFFGRAVFTNFVFAGDSGGDMSGHSRGGTDTFTIAVNFSTFTIFGDAAGSLSQYATGGNDHFVSSGGDGTSTIYGDAGQDLRGHAIGGDDTFQGTGTFYGDVGGNISDNAAGGNDTASMLASRGLPVDAFYGDAGGSITNNGHGGNDSLTALIGGGGPPNTVFLFSFFGDAGGDLLQNASGGDDSFSAGGTIGSAVFFYGDAGGNLSGHAHGGNDDFLSIRASATFFGDAGGNMSDASMGGDDTFTASGSQNTATNTFFGDAAGQMSGNSRGGSDTFFGAQNTTNTFYGDAGLEMIGNSVGGADHFTGGIGSTNTAYGDALSMSGHAVGGNDILTGGDDASGLPVGSFNDTLVGDAQLLADRARGGNDTIVSGTGNDDMWGDAQLIIGRAQGGNDSFVFAAANGHDKIEDFGQTAGSQSGKDHIDVSGLGIGDFGQLAISAFNDTTHESIITFSLGNDVIVHSQHALTAQDFIFV
;
A
#
# COMPACT_ATOMS: atom_id res chain seq x y z
N MET A 1 48.09 -20.08 -3.48
CA MET A 1 49.23 -19.13 -3.40
C MET A 1 49.62 -18.98 -1.93
N ALA A 2 50.76 -18.38 -1.61
CA ALA A 2 51.06 -18.05 -0.21
C ALA A 2 50.20 -16.82 0.18
N LYS A 3 49.48 -16.92 1.31
CA LYS A 3 48.71 -15.82 1.87
C LYS A 3 49.65 -14.72 2.39
N VAL A 4 49.24 -13.46 2.26
CA VAL A 4 50.00 -12.27 2.61
C VAL A 4 49.42 -11.72 3.92
N PRO A 5 50.16 -11.73 5.04
CA PRO A 5 49.71 -11.09 6.27
C PRO A 5 49.50 -9.59 6.10
N PHE A 6 48.79 -8.95 7.05
CA PHE A 6 48.58 -7.51 7.09
C PHE A 6 49.74 -6.67 6.51
N THR A 7 49.39 -5.79 5.58
CA THR A 7 50.30 -4.85 4.94
C THR A 7 49.86 -3.41 5.23
N ASN A 8 50.81 -2.54 5.58
CA ASN A 8 50.54 -1.11 5.74
C ASN A 8 50.21 -0.39 4.40
N GLY A 9 50.16 -1.12 3.29
CA GLY A 9 49.98 -0.62 1.94
C GLY A 9 48.79 -1.30 1.25
N SER A 10 48.87 -1.43 -0.07
CA SER A 10 47.81 -2.05 -0.86
C SER A 10 48.18 -3.47 -1.25
N LEU A 11 47.21 -4.38 -1.24
CA LEU A 11 47.32 -5.65 -1.98
C LEU A 11 47.18 -5.38 -3.49
N ARG A 12 47.98 -6.07 -4.30
CA ARG A 12 48.07 -5.86 -5.75
C ARG A 12 48.31 -7.15 -6.51
N GLY A 13 48.06 -7.10 -7.82
CA GLY A 13 48.31 -8.23 -8.71
C GLY A 13 47.35 -9.37 -8.42
N THR A 14 47.86 -10.47 -7.87
CA THR A 14 47.08 -11.66 -7.49
C THR A 14 47.39 -12.07 -6.04
N GLN A 15 47.74 -11.10 -5.19
CA GLN A 15 47.98 -11.34 -3.78
C GLN A 15 46.67 -11.77 -3.11
N VAL A 16 46.77 -12.65 -2.11
CA VAL A 16 45.63 -13.11 -1.31
C VAL A 16 45.98 -12.81 0.14
N GLY A 17 45.08 -12.12 0.83
CA GLY A 17 45.14 -11.83 2.26
C GLY A 17 45.28 -13.07 3.13
N ALA A 18 45.70 -12.86 4.38
CA ALA A 18 45.71 -13.93 5.38
C ALA A 18 44.37 -13.97 6.13
N ASP A 19 44.18 -15.01 6.96
CA ASP A 19 42.99 -15.05 7.83
C ASP A 19 43.48 -14.71 9.24
N GLU A 20 43.11 -13.54 9.74
CA GLU A 20 43.56 -12.93 10.97
C GLU A 20 42.47 -12.96 12.06
N ALA A 21 42.92 -12.94 13.31
CA ALA A 21 42.03 -12.86 14.47
C ALA A 21 42.46 -11.74 15.40
N TYR A 22 41.63 -10.71 15.49
CA TYR A 22 41.88 -9.48 16.22
C TYR A 22 40.96 -9.36 17.45
N ALA A 23 41.53 -8.83 18.54
CA ALA A 23 40.79 -8.49 19.75
C ALA A 23 41.13 -7.06 20.18
N GLY A 24 40.10 -6.23 20.26
CA GLY A 24 40.16 -4.87 20.77
C GLY A 24 40.43 -4.84 22.28
N ILE A 25 40.99 -3.72 22.74
CA ILE A 25 41.30 -3.50 24.14
C ILE A 25 40.15 -2.70 24.78
N ASP A 26 39.66 -3.19 25.90
CA ASP A 26 38.60 -2.53 26.67
C ASP A 26 38.96 -1.09 27.05
N SER A 27 37.96 -0.20 27.07
CA SER A 27 38.08 1.20 27.52
C SER A 27 39.12 2.02 26.76
N THR A 28 39.36 1.70 25.49
CA THR A 28 40.32 2.40 24.62
C THR A 28 39.71 2.79 23.27
N TYR A 29 40.56 3.31 22.39
CA TYR A 29 40.25 3.56 20.99
C TYR A 29 40.98 2.52 20.14
N ASN A 30 40.23 1.61 19.50
CA ASN A 30 40.76 0.50 18.73
C ASN A 30 40.55 0.76 17.23
N VAL A 31 41.63 0.65 16.45
CA VAL A 31 41.58 0.63 14.98
C VAL A 31 42.30 -0.62 14.51
N LEU A 32 41.57 -1.54 13.88
CA LEU A 32 42.08 -2.84 13.43
C LEU A 32 41.72 -3.00 11.95
N ILE A 33 42.66 -3.55 11.18
CA ILE A 33 42.54 -3.71 9.73
C ILE A 33 43.06 -5.12 9.43
N GLY A 34 42.32 -5.88 8.63
CA GLY A 34 42.70 -7.24 8.30
C GLY A 34 43.95 -7.35 7.48
N ASP A 35 43.87 -6.88 6.24
CA ASP A 35 44.88 -7.14 5.23
C ASP A 35 45.57 -5.89 4.69
N ALA A 36 44.80 -4.90 4.23
CA ALA A 36 45.31 -3.76 3.50
C ALA A 36 45.07 -2.45 4.26
N GLY A 37 46.14 -1.89 4.82
CA GLY A 37 46.12 -0.51 5.35
C GLY A 37 45.79 0.55 4.28
N GLY A 38 45.92 0.19 3.00
CA GLY A 38 45.44 0.94 1.84
C GLY A 38 44.28 0.22 1.13
N SER A 39 44.42 -0.01 -0.18
CA SER A 39 43.38 -0.60 -1.04
C SER A 39 43.69 -2.04 -1.47
N ILE A 40 42.68 -2.75 -1.96
CA ILE A 40 42.84 -3.97 -2.76
C ILE A 40 42.63 -3.62 -4.24
N ARG A 41 43.54 -4.06 -5.12
CA ARG A 41 43.53 -3.68 -6.55
C ARG A 41 43.88 -4.83 -7.47
N ASN A 42 43.52 -4.71 -8.75
CA ASN A 42 43.72 -5.72 -9.80
C ASN A 42 42.94 -7.00 -9.50
N HIS A 43 43.58 -8.16 -9.36
CA HIS A 43 42.96 -9.45 -9.02
C HIS A 43 43.41 -9.93 -7.63
N ALA A 44 43.75 -8.99 -6.75
CA ALA A 44 44.08 -9.32 -5.38
C ALA A 44 42.80 -9.58 -4.58
N SER A 45 42.88 -10.40 -3.55
CA SER A 45 41.75 -10.66 -2.64
C SER A 45 42.16 -10.44 -1.20
N GLY A 46 41.17 -10.09 -0.38
CA GLY A 46 41.21 -10.26 1.06
C GLY A 46 41.33 -11.71 1.51
N GLY A 47 41.47 -11.89 2.81
CA GLY A 47 41.23 -13.13 3.52
C GLY A 47 40.04 -13.01 4.45
N ASN A 48 39.80 -14.03 5.27
CA ASN A 48 38.59 -14.13 6.07
C ASN A 48 38.94 -13.95 7.56
N ASP A 49 38.65 -12.78 8.07
CA ASP A 49 39.13 -12.27 9.33
C ASP A 49 38.07 -12.30 10.43
N THR A 50 38.53 -12.26 11.67
CA THR A 50 37.65 -12.26 12.84
C THR A 50 38.03 -11.15 13.82
N PHE A 51 37.09 -10.28 14.14
CA PHE A 51 37.26 -9.14 15.03
C PHE A 51 36.36 -9.25 16.27
N THR A 52 36.96 -9.09 17.45
CA THR A 52 36.23 -8.93 18.72
C THR A 52 36.47 -7.53 19.28
N GLY A 53 35.41 -6.73 19.44
CA GLY A 53 35.45 -5.38 19.97
C GLY A 53 35.86 -5.31 21.43
N GLY A 54 36.62 -4.28 21.81
CA GLY A 54 36.87 -3.99 23.22
C GLY A 54 35.61 -3.45 23.90
N ALA A 55 35.36 -3.83 25.15
CA ALA A 55 34.21 -3.35 25.92
C ALA A 55 34.41 -1.91 26.38
N ASN A 56 33.33 -1.10 26.41
CA ASN A 56 33.38 0.31 26.82
C ASN A 56 34.37 1.15 25.99
N ALA A 57 34.60 0.76 24.75
CA ALA A 57 35.59 1.33 23.86
C ALA A 57 34.92 2.03 22.65
N THR A 58 35.75 2.70 21.84
CA THR A 58 35.40 3.01 20.44
C THR A 58 36.19 2.06 19.55
N ASN A 59 35.49 1.25 18.77
CA ASN A 59 36.09 0.26 17.89
C ASN A 59 35.83 0.64 16.43
N ILE A 60 36.88 0.73 15.61
CA ILE A 60 36.79 0.96 14.17
C ILE A 60 37.54 -0.16 13.47
N PHE A 61 36.81 -1.07 12.82
CA PHE A 61 37.39 -2.27 12.21
C PHE A 61 37.11 -2.31 10.72
N PHE A 62 38.11 -2.72 9.95
CA PHE A 62 38.04 -2.93 8.51
C PHE A 62 38.42 -4.38 8.29
N GLY A 63 37.53 -5.19 7.74
CA GLY A 63 37.80 -6.61 7.54
C GLY A 63 38.91 -6.81 6.53
N ASP A 64 38.88 -6.09 5.41
CA ASP A 64 39.94 -6.22 4.40
C ASP A 64 40.80 -4.97 4.23
N ALA A 65 40.17 -3.88 3.78
CA ALA A 65 40.84 -2.71 3.26
C ALA A 65 40.37 -1.45 3.98
N ASN A 66 41.31 -0.69 4.55
CA ASN A 66 40.98 0.64 5.08
C ASN A 66 40.65 1.67 3.98
N GLY A 67 41.01 1.38 2.72
CA GLY A 67 40.66 2.18 1.55
C GLY A 67 39.70 1.45 0.62
N ASP A 68 39.89 1.64 -0.69
CA ASP A 68 38.98 1.07 -1.71
C ASP A 68 39.30 -0.38 -2.11
N ILE A 69 38.31 -1.09 -2.66
CA ILE A 69 38.49 -2.28 -3.47
C ILE A 69 38.15 -1.94 -4.93
N THR A 70 39.07 -2.24 -5.85
CA THR A 70 38.98 -1.75 -7.24
C THR A 70 39.41 -2.80 -8.26
N ASP A 71 39.04 -2.56 -9.52
CA ASP A 71 39.33 -3.40 -10.68
C ASP A 71 38.61 -4.75 -10.61
N PHE A 72 39.27 -5.83 -10.24
CA PHE A 72 38.70 -7.16 -10.02
C PHE A 72 39.09 -7.66 -8.61
N GLY A 73 39.29 -6.70 -7.69
CA GLY A 73 39.59 -7.00 -6.30
C GLY A 73 38.41 -7.73 -5.66
N VAL A 74 38.69 -8.59 -4.69
CA VAL A 74 37.66 -9.39 -4.02
C VAL A 74 37.82 -9.23 -2.52
N GLY A 75 36.69 -8.95 -1.86
CA GLY A 75 36.51 -8.93 -0.42
C GLY A 75 36.75 -10.27 0.28
N GLY A 76 36.85 -10.20 1.59
CA GLY A 76 36.93 -11.31 2.53
C GLY A 76 35.55 -11.79 2.94
N SER A 77 35.46 -12.81 3.78
CA SER A 77 34.20 -13.07 4.51
C SER A 77 34.51 -13.03 5.99
N ASP A 78 34.23 -11.89 6.57
CA ASP A 78 34.73 -11.43 7.84
C ASP A 78 33.66 -11.50 8.94
N SER A 79 34.12 -11.60 10.18
CA SER A 79 33.24 -11.74 11.33
C SER A 79 33.55 -10.72 12.42
N PHE A 80 32.54 -9.95 12.81
CA PHE A 80 32.65 -8.85 13.76
C PHE A 80 31.76 -9.07 14.98
N THR A 81 32.33 -8.97 16.18
CA THR A 81 31.59 -9.06 17.44
C THR A 81 31.76 -7.80 18.28
N GLY A 82 30.66 -7.07 18.55
CA GLY A 82 30.61 -5.94 19.48
C GLY A 82 30.35 -6.39 20.92
N LEU A 83 31.05 -5.78 21.89
CA LEU A 83 30.95 -6.11 23.32
C LEU A 83 30.76 -4.88 24.23
N GLY A 84 30.05 -5.07 25.35
CA GLY A 84 29.89 -4.07 26.42
C GLY A 84 29.26 -2.74 25.98
N THR A 85 29.50 -1.66 26.73
CA THR A 85 28.92 -0.34 26.37
C THR A 85 29.84 0.41 25.39
N ALA A 86 30.06 -0.17 24.20
CA ALA A 86 30.97 0.35 23.18
C ALA A 86 30.24 1.07 22.02
N THR A 87 30.98 1.90 21.28
CA THR A 87 30.55 2.44 19.98
C THR A 87 31.36 1.75 18.89
N ASN A 88 30.72 1.18 17.88
CA ASN A 88 31.38 0.40 16.85
C ASN A 88 31.20 1.02 15.46
N SER A 89 32.24 0.98 14.63
CA SER A 89 32.20 1.30 13.21
C SER A 89 32.90 0.17 12.47
N PHE A 90 32.13 -0.77 11.93
CA PHE A 90 32.66 -1.94 11.25
C PHE A 90 32.38 -1.85 9.76
N TYR A 91 33.41 -2.12 8.98
CA TYR A 91 33.37 -2.22 7.53
C TYR A 91 33.80 -3.64 7.24
N GLY A 92 32.95 -4.44 6.62
CA GLY A 92 33.28 -5.82 6.27
C GLY A 92 34.44 -5.84 5.31
N ASP A 93 34.30 -5.26 4.12
CA ASP A 93 35.42 -5.25 3.19
C ASP A 93 36.23 -3.95 3.18
N ALA A 94 35.61 -2.87 2.70
CA ALA A 94 36.26 -1.64 2.30
C ALA A 94 35.79 -0.47 3.18
N GLY A 95 36.73 0.19 3.85
CA GLY A 95 36.48 1.48 4.49
C GLY A 95 36.15 2.60 3.50
N GLY A 96 36.53 2.42 2.24
CA GLY A 96 36.23 3.31 1.13
C GLY A 96 35.11 2.74 0.24
N LYS A 97 35.37 2.70 -1.07
CA LYS A 97 34.39 2.28 -2.08
C LYS A 97 34.75 0.96 -2.75
N LEU A 98 33.75 0.33 -3.36
CA LEU A 98 33.92 -0.72 -4.38
C LEU A 98 33.73 -0.12 -5.78
N SER A 99 34.62 -0.48 -6.72
CA SER A 99 34.48 0.00 -8.10
C SER A 99 35.10 -0.91 -9.16
N GLY A 100 34.59 -0.80 -10.39
CA GLY A 100 35.05 -1.63 -11.50
C GLY A 100 34.25 -2.93 -11.53
N HIS A 101 34.92 -4.08 -11.48
CA HIS A 101 34.35 -5.42 -11.30
C HIS A 101 34.75 -6.00 -9.93
N ALA A 102 34.95 -5.12 -8.95
CA ALA A 102 35.23 -5.54 -7.58
C ALA A 102 34.07 -6.36 -7.02
N LEU A 103 34.38 -7.33 -6.18
CA LEU A 103 33.38 -8.12 -5.47
C LEU A 103 33.54 -7.84 -3.99
N GLY A 104 32.43 -7.56 -3.35
CA GLY A 104 32.22 -7.66 -1.92
C GLY A 104 32.26 -9.12 -1.48
N GLY A 105 32.17 -9.33 -0.18
CA GLY A 105 32.25 -10.64 0.43
C GLY A 105 31.31 -10.76 1.61
N ASN A 106 30.92 -12.00 1.91
CA ASN A 106 29.79 -12.25 2.79
C ASN A 106 30.20 -12.15 4.27
N ASP A 107 29.83 -11.05 4.91
CA ASP A 107 30.24 -10.65 6.24
C ASP A 107 29.19 -10.92 7.32
N SER A 108 29.66 -10.99 8.56
CA SER A 108 28.79 -11.25 9.71
C SER A 108 29.05 -10.31 10.88
N PHE A 109 28.01 -9.59 11.29
CA PHE A 109 28.05 -8.62 12.37
C PHE A 109 27.15 -9.04 13.53
N SER A 110 27.71 -9.12 14.74
CA SER A 110 26.96 -9.46 15.95
C SER A 110 27.22 -8.47 17.07
N GLU A 111 26.23 -7.63 17.41
CA GLU A 111 26.26 -6.74 18.57
C GLU A 111 25.20 -7.12 19.62
N THR A 112 25.65 -7.38 20.85
CA THR A 112 24.78 -7.87 21.94
C THR A 112 24.72 -6.95 23.17
N SER A 113 25.17 -5.72 23.03
CA SER A 113 25.51 -4.86 24.15
C SER A 113 25.15 -3.39 23.90
N GLY A 114 24.71 -2.68 24.95
CA GLY A 114 24.00 -1.40 24.77
C GLY A 114 24.34 -0.29 25.75
N GLY A 115 23.82 0.91 25.48
CA GLY A 115 24.04 2.13 26.25
C GLY A 115 23.26 2.23 27.57
N LYS A 116 23.07 3.48 28.04
CA LYS A 116 22.30 3.79 29.26
C LYS A 116 21.13 4.70 28.92
N ALA A 117 20.05 4.61 29.71
CA ALA A 117 18.88 5.47 29.58
C ALA A 117 19.26 6.96 29.57
N GLY A 118 18.83 7.70 28.55
CA GLY A 118 19.09 9.13 28.38
C GLY A 118 20.45 9.49 27.74
N ALA A 119 21.27 8.50 27.39
CA ALA A 119 22.53 8.69 26.66
C ALA A 119 22.79 7.48 25.74
N PRO A 120 22.04 7.35 24.63
CA PRO A 120 22.22 6.24 23.71
C PRO A 120 23.58 6.30 23.03
N LEU A 121 24.16 5.13 22.75
CA LEU A 121 25.37 4.99 21.95
C LEU A 121 25.00 4.89 20.46
N SER A 122 25.95 5.14 19.57
CA SER A 122 25.77 4.91 18.12
C SER A 122 26.78 3.89 17.60
N SER A 123 26.29 2.93 16.83
CA SER A 123 27.11 1.95 16.11
C SER A 123 26.72 1.92 14.63
N TYR A 124 27.71 1.74 13.77
CA TYR A 124 27.60 1.78 12.30
C TYR A 124 28.23 0.50 11.73
N PHE A 125 27.52 -0.14 10.82
CA PHE A 125 27.97 -1.36 10.18
C PHE A 125 27.67 -1.26 8.70
N TYR A 126 28.68 -1.61 7.92
CA TYR A 126 28.67 -1.66 6.47
C TYR A 126 29.18 -3.04 6.13
N GLY A 127 28.41 -3.84 5.39
CA GLY A 127 28.83 -5.13 4.88
C GLY A 127 30.02 -4.94 3.97
N ASP A 128 29.86 -4.47 2.74
CA ASP A 128 31.05 -4.34 1.88
C ASP A 128 31.74 -2.98 1.97
N ALA A 129 31.04 -1.90 1.69
CA ALA A 129 31.63 -0.60 1.40
C ALA A 129 31.17 0.47 2.41
N GLY A 130 32.12 1.15 3.04
CA GLY A 130 31.85 2.36 3.82
C GLY A 130 31.41 3.57 2.99
N GLY A 131 31.61 3.51 1.67
CA GLY A 131 31.21 4.50 0.68
C GLY A 131 30.46 3.86 -0.48
N ASP A 132 30.65 4.39 -1.69
CA ASP A 132 29.84 3.99 -2.86
C ASP A 132 30.22 2.61 -3.43
N ILE A 133 29.27 1.96 -4.09
CA ILE A 133 29.51 0.80 -4.98
C ILE A 133 29.18 1.20 -6.42
N THR A 134 30.18 1.07 -7.32
CA THR A 134 30.07 1.65 -8.67
C THR A 134 30.57 0.76 -9.79
N GLY A 135 30.02 0.97 -11.00
CA GLY A 135 30.50 0.31 -12.21
C GLY A 135 29.81 -1.03 -12.42
N PHE A 136 30.54 -2.14 -12.30
CA PHE A 136 30.02 -3.51 -12.32
C PHE A 136 30.36 -4.23 -11.01
N ALA A 137 30.64 -3.46 -9.96
CA ALA A 137 30.94 -4.02 -8.65
C ALA A 137 29.69 -4.65 -8.05
N ILE A 138 29.88 -5.71 -7.28
CA ILE A 138 28.80 -6.51 -6.69
C ILE A 138 29.08 -6.57 -5.19
N GLY A 139 28.08 -6.32 -4.37
CA GLY A 139 28.16 -6.52 -2.93
C GLY A 139 28.03 -8.00 -2.50
N GLY A 140 28.20 -8.27 -1.22
CA GLY A 140 28.16 -9.58 -0.60
C GLY A 140 26.80 -9.91 0.01
N ASP A 141 26.53 -11.18 0.31
CA ASP A 141 25.32 -11.52 1.10
C ASP A 141 25.67 -11.51 2.60
N ASP A 142 25.25 -10.48 3.31
CA ASP A 142 25.67 -10.15 4.66
C ASP A 142 24.65 -10.51 5.73
N VAL A 143 25.14 -10.68 6.96
CA VAL A 143 24.31 -11.06 8.11
C VAL A 143 24.53 -10.14 9.28
N PHE A 144 23.46 -9.44 9.68
CA PHE A 144 23.44 -8.50 10.79
C PHE A 144 22.59 -9.02 11.95
N PHE A 145 23.19 -9.11 13.13
CA PHE A 145 22.51 -9.44 14.38
C PHE A 145 22.65 -8.30 15.41
N GLY A 146 21.55 -7.61 15.67
CA GLY A 146 21.50 -6.46 16.57
C GLY A 146 20.60 -6.69 17.78
N ARG A 147 21.19 -6.93 18.97
CA ARG A 147 20.43 -7.06 20.23
C ARG A 147 21.06 -6.23 21.35
N ALA A 148 20.63 -4.97 21.45
CA ALA A 148 21.08 -4.07 22.51
C ALA A 148 19.93 -3.22 23.09
N VAL A 149 20.25 -2.50 24.17
CA VAL A 149 19.32 -1.60 24.87
C VAL A 149 19.92 -0.20 24.89
N PHE A 150 19.13 0.83 24.55
CA PHE A 150 19.59 2.23 24.50
C PHE A 150 20.78 2.45 23.53
N THR A 151 20.65 1.96 22.31
CA THR A 151 21.65 2.16 21.24
C THR A 151 20.95 2.56 19.94
N ASN A 152 21.62 3.38 19.14
CA ASN A 152 21.25 3.71 17.77
C ASN A 152 22.12 2.87 16.84
N PHE A 153 21.49 2.05 16.03
CA PHE A 153 22.15 1.22 15.02
C PHE A 153 21.89 1.79 13.64
N VAL A 154 22.95 1.84 12.83
CA VAL A 154 22.86 2.02 11.39
C VAL A 154 23.49 0.80 10.75
N PHE A 155 22.71 0.06 9.97
CA PHE A 155 23.17 -1.04 9.14
C PHE A 155 22.97 -0.65 7.67
N ALA A 156 24.00 -0.81 6.87
CA ALA A 156 23.90 -0.89 5.42
C ALA A 156 24.46 -2.27 5.05
N GLY A 157 23.73 -3.06 4.26
CA GLY A 157 24.23 -4.33 3.72
C GLY A 157 25.44 -4.06 2.87
N ASP A 158 25.29 -3.58 1.65
CA ASP A 158 26.49 -3.42 0.81
C ASP A 158 27.17 -2.04 0.93
N SER A 159 26.39 -0.95 0.83
CA SER A 159 26.89 0.39 0.51
C SER A 159 26.51 1.43 1.55
N GLY A 160 27.51 1.97 2.24
CA GLY A 160 27.36 3.16 3.09
C GLY A 160 27.09 4.46 2.32
N GLY A 161 27.22 4.45 0.99
CA GLY A 161 26.95 5.55 0.08
C GLY A 161 25.97 5.18 -1.03
N ASP A 162 26.22 5.69 -2.24
CA ASP A 162 25.36 5.45 -3.41
C ASP A 162 25.77 4.18 -4.18
N MET A 163 24.79 3.57 -4.85
CA MET A 163 25.01 2.55 -5.88
C MET A 163 24.77 3.10 -7.28
N SER A 164 25.69 2.84 -8.21
CA SER A 164 25.56 3.35 -9.57
C SER A 164 26.28 2.56 -10.66
N GLY A 165 25.81 2.70 -11.89
CA GLY A 165 26.32 1.97 -13.05
C GLY A 165 25.49 0.73 -13.27
N HIS A 166 26.11 -0.44 -13.34
CA HIS A 166 25.50 -1.78 -13.36
C HIS A 166 25.91 -2.54 -12.10
N SER A 167 26.12 -1.83 -10.99
CA SER A 167 26.40 -2.45 -9.70
C SER A 167 25.23 -3.30 -9.25
N ARG A 168 25.50 -4.29 -8.41
CA ARG A 168 24.44 -5.10 -7.79
C ARG A 168 24.66 -5.18 -6.29
N GLY A 169 23.59 -5.04 -5.55
CA GLY A 169 23.57 -5.30 -4.13
C GLY A 169 23.46 -6.80 -3.83
N GLY A 170 23.60 -7.11 -2.55
CA GLY A 170 23.67 -8.44 -1.97
C GLY A 170 22.32 -9.12 -1.82
N THR A 171 22.21 -9.99 -0.83
CA THR A 171 20.93 -10.52 -0.35
C THR A 171 21.10 -10.74 1.14
N ASP A 172 20.74 -9.70 1.87
CA ASP A 172 21.16 -9.47 3.23
C ASP A 172 20.12 -9.95 4.23
N THR A 173 20.61 -10.33 5.40
CA THR A 173 19.75 -10.81 6.49
C THR A 173 19.97 -9.99 7.75
N PHE A 174 18.90 -9.32 8.18
CA PHE A 174 18.90 -8.51 9.39
C PHE A 174 18.01 -9.14 10.45
N THR A 175 18.57 -9.46 11.63
CA THR A 175 17.81 -9.93 12.79
C THR A 175 18.04 -9.00 13.97
N ILE A 176 16.99 -8.26 14.36
CA ILE A 176 17.09 -7.22 15.39
C ILE A 176 16.12 -7.41 16.56
N ALA A 177 16.50 -6.82 17.70
CA ALA A 177 15.66 -6.69 18.87
C ALA A 177 15.59 -5.24 19.36
N VAL A 178 14.46 -4.55 19.16
CA VAL A 178 14.31 -3.08 19.27
C VAL A 178 14.32 -2.51 20.69
N ASN A 179 14.52 -3.30 21.74
CA ASN A 179 14.38 -2.94 23.17
C ASN A 179 14.90 -1.54 23.61
N PHE A 180 14.10 -0.47 23.51
CA PHE A 180 14.48 0.93 23.76
C PHE A 180 15.63 1.46 22.89
N SER A 181 15.87 0.83 21.75
CA SER A 181 16.91 1.15 20.78
C SER A 181 16.28 1.66 19.49
N THR A 182 17.05 2.39 18.70
CA THR A 182 16.65 2.81 17.36
C THR A 182 17.49 2.08 16.33
N PHE A 183 16.85 1.55 15.30
CA PHE A 183 17.50 0.89 14.18
C PHE A 183 17.14 1.63 12.90
N THR A 184 18.16 1.96 12.11
CA THR A 184 18.02 2.38 10.72
C THR A 184 18.74 1.36 9.88
N ILE A 185 18.02 0.69 9.00
CA ILE A 185 18.52 -0.41 8.19
C ILE A 185 18.29 -0.07 6.73
N PHE A 186 19.34 -0.18 5.95
CA PHE A 186 19.32 -0.17 4.50
C PHE A 186 19.78 -1.56 4.09
N GLY A 187 19.01 -2.28 3.28
CA GLY A 187 19.44 -3.55 2.75
C GLY A 187 20.66 -3.34 1.87
N ASP A 188 20.59 -2.64 0.74
CA ASP A 188 21.84 -2.39 -0.02
C ASP A 188 22.51 -1.05 0.30
N ALA A 189 21.84 0.08 0.04
CA ALA A 189 22.45 1.41 -0.02
C ALA A 189 21.85 2.41 0.96
N ALA A 190 22.70 2.98 1.83
CA ALA A 190 22.32 4.13 2.65
C ALA A 190 22.03 5.41 1.83
N GLY A 191 22.49 5.45 0.58
CA GLY A 191 22.25 6.52 -0.39
C GLY A 191 21.16 6.17 -1.41
N SER A 192 21.46 6.42 -2.67
CA SER A 192 20.58 6.20 -3.82
C SER A 192 21.07 5.06 -4.71
N LEU A 193 20.14 4.39 -5.39
CA LEU A 193 20.43 3.55 -6.56
C LEU A 193 20.21 4.35 -7.84
N SER A 194 21.15 4.23 -8.79
CA SER A 194 21.05 4.97 -10.05
C SER A 194 21.62 4.26 -11.27
N GLN A 195 21.19 4.72 -12.45
CA GLN A 195 21.60 4.21 -13.77
C GLN A 195 21.01 2.84 -14.08
N TYR A 196 21.73 1.75 -13.82
CA TYR A 196 21.29 0.36 -14.01
C TYR A 196 21.68 -0.48 -12.78
N ALA A 197 21.87 0.19 -11.64
CA ALA A 197 22.13 -0.50 -10.39
C ALA A 197 20.90 -1.32 -10.00
N THR A 198 21.12 -2.51 -9.48
CA THR A 198 20.05 -3.35 -8.94
C THR A 198 20.27 -3.57 -7.46
N GLY A 199 19.23 -3.41 -6.68
CA GLY A 199 19.24 -3.82 -5.28
C GLY A 199 19.08 -5.33 -5.11
N GLY A 200 19.19 -5.75 -3.85
CA GLY A 200 19.21 -7.11 -3.33
C GLY A 200 17.85 -7.54 -2.78
N ASN A 201 17.61 -8.84 -2.68
CA ASN A 201 16.35 -9.35 -2.13
C ASN A 201 16.51 -9.63 -0.63
N ASP A 202 16.29 -8.63 0.22
CA ASP A 202 16.73 -8.67 1.60
C ASP A 202 15.66 -9.17 2.57
N HIS A 203 16.14 -9.62 3.73
CA HIS A 203 15.30 -10.29 4.71
C HIS A 203 15.46 -9.70 6.11
N PHE A 204 14.39 -9.07 6.58
CA PHE A 204 14.33 -8.30 7.82
C PHE A 204 13.45 -8.98 8.87
N VAL A 205 14.02 -9.28 10.03
CA VAL A 205 13.28 -9.78 11.21
C VAL A 205 13.45 -8.81 12.38
N SER A 206 12.36 -8.18 12.79
CA SER A 206 12.30 -7.29 13.93
C SER A 206 11.44 -7.87 15.06
N SER A 207 11.93 -7.75 16.29
CA SER A 207 11.23 -8.22 17.50
C SER A 207 11.48 -7.29 18.69
N GLY A 208 10.63 -7.32 19.72
CA GLY A 208 10.88 -6.63 21.00
C GLY A 208 9.94 -5.47 21.32
N GLY A 209 10.31 -4.67 22.34
CA GLY A 209 9.47 -3.65 23.01
C GLY A 209 9.60 -2.20 22.51
N ASP A 210 9.59 -1.21 23.43
CA ASP A 210 9.37 0.24 23.22
C ASP A 210 10.42 1.04 22.39
N GLY A 211 11.12 0.43 21.43
CA GLY A 211 12.03 1.13 20.49
C GLY A 211 11.48 1.20 19.06
N THR A 212 12.28 1.71 18.12
CA THR A 212 11.85 1.98 16.74
C THR A 212 12.80 1.37 15.72
N SER A 213 12.26 0.80 14.65
CA SER A 213 13.03 0.44 13.46
C SER A 213 12.46 1.14 12.23
N THR A 214 13.36 1.69 11.43
CA THR A 214 13.10 2.20 10.08
C THR A 214 13.95 1.38 9.13
N ILE A 215 13.30 0.72 8.19
CA ILE A 215 13.90 -0.23 7.27
C ILE A 215 13.60 0.24 5.86
N TYR A 216 14.62 0.27 5.02
CA TYR A 216 14.55 0.44 3.57
C TYR A 216 15.11 -0.84 2.99
N GLY A 217 14.39 -1.54 2.11
CA GLY A 217 14.92 -2.75 1.47
C GLY A 217 16.15 -2.41 0.66
N ASP A 218 16.07 -1.62 -0.40
CA ASP A 218 17.31 -1.30 -1.12
C ASP A 218 17.95 0.03 -0.70
N ALA A 219 17.19 1.14 -0.74
CA ALA A 219 17.76 2.48 -0.82
C ALA A 219 17.21 3.46 0.23
N GLY A 220 18.12 4.10 0.97
CA GLY A 220 17.75 5.14 1.94
C GLY A 220 17.18 6.41 1.31
N GLN A 221 17.45 6.68 0.04
CA GLN A 221 17.00 7.87 -0.69
C GLN A 221 16.20 7.50 -1.94
N ASP A 222 16.70 7.79 -3.14
CA ASP A 222 15.94 7.65 -4.38
C ASP A 222 16.46 6.51 -5.27
N LEU A 223 15.56 5.94 -6.08
CA LEU A 223 15.87 5.14 -7.27
C LEU A 223 15.71 5.99 -8.53
N ARG A 224 16.76 6.03 -9.37
CA ARG A 224 16.76 6.88 -10.59
C ARG A 224 17.36 6.20 -11.81
N GLY A 225 16.86 6.56 -12.99
CA GLY A 225 17.32 5.96 -14.26
C GLY A 225 16.66 4.61 -14.45
N HIS A 226 17.39 3.58 -14.89
CA HIS A 226 16.91 2.20 -14.95
C HIS A 226 17.34 1.38 -13.72
N ALA A 227 17.41 2.02 -12.56
CA ALA A 227 17.63 1.30 -11.31
C ALA A 227 16.44 0.39 -11.02
N ILE A 228 16.70 -0.75 -10.39
CA ILE A 228 15.69 -1.74 -10.03
C ILE A 228 15.89 -2.08 -8.55
N GLY A 229 14.84 -1.95 -7.75
CA GLY A 229 14.84 -2.44 -6.38
C GLY A 229 14.57 -3.95 -6.30
N GLY A 230 14.86 -4.54 -5.14
CA GLY A 230 14.80 -5.97 -4.89
C GLY A 230 13.43 -6.42 -4.38
N ASP A 231 13.18 -7.73 -4.40
CA ASP A 231 11.97 -8.28 -3.76
C ASP A 231 12.27 -8.57 -2.27
N ASP A 232 11.90 -7.65 -1.39
CA ASP A 232 12.25 -7.63 0.02
C ASP A 232 11.22 -8.30 0.92
N THR A 233 11.68 -8.77 2.08
CA THR A 233 10.83 -9.45 3.05
C THR A 233 10.98 -8.91 4.46
N PHE A 234 9.86 -8.49 5.06
CA PHE A 234 9.83 -7.98 6.43
C PHE A 234 8.91 -8.78 7.36
N GLN A 235 9.43 -9.15 8.53
CA GLN A 235 8.64 -9.69 9.62
C GLN A 235 8.92 -8.93 10.92
N GLY A 236 7.92 -8.22 11.46
CA GLY A 236 8.07 -7.58 12.76
C GLY A 236 7.25 -6.32 12.98
N THR A 237 7.90 -5.32 13.59
CA THR A 237 7.32 -4.03 14.01
C THR A 237 8.21 -2.90 13.52
N GLY A 238 7.65 -1.74 13.16
CA GLY A 238 8.40 -0.59 12.68
C GLY A 238 7.86 -0.02 11.36
N THR A 239 8.61 0.92 10.79
CA THR A 239 8.37 1.46 9.45
C THR A 239 9.21 0.67 8.44
N PHE A 240 8.57 0.22 7.37
CA PHE A 240 9.19 -0.50 6.27
C PHE A 240 8.87 0.23 4.97
N TYR A 241 9.91 0.56 4.22
CA TYR A 241 9.86 0.91 2.81
C TYR A 241 10.43 -0.31 2.11
N GLY A 242 9.65 -0.94 1.24
CA GLY A 242 10.08 -2.12 0.50
C GLY A 242 11.32 -1.81 -0.32
N ASP A 243 11.31 -0.84 -1.22
CA ASP A 243 12.57 -0.46 -1.89
C ASP A 243 13.23 0.81 -1.31
N VAL A 244 12.50 1.94 -1.31
CA VAL A 244 13.12 3.28 -1.26
C VAL A 244 12.47 4.24 -0.27
N GLY A 245 13.28 4.95 0.51
CA GLY A 245 12.80 5.97 1.45
C GLY A 245 12.29 7.27 0.79
N GLY A 246 12.81 7.58 -0.39
CA GLY A 246 12.50 8.74 -1.23
C GLY A 246 11.65 8.39 -2.45
N ASN A 247 12.10 8.75 -3.64
CA ASN A 247 11.32 8.70 -4.89
C ASN A 247 11.85 7.65 -5.86
N ILE A 248 10.95 7.13 -6.70
CA ILE A 248 11.29 6.34 -7.90
C ILE A 248 11.09 7.21 -9.13
N SER A 249 12.09 7.25 -10.02
CA SER A 249 12.03 8.11 -11.19
C SER A 249 12.87 7.65 -12.38
N ASP A 250 12.54 8.19 -13.55
CA ASP A 250 13.33 8.09 -14.78
C ASP A 250 13.48 6.66 -15.34
N ASN A 251 12.39 5.88 -15.35
CA ASN A 251 12.32 4.46 -15.75
C ASN A 251 12.84 3.46 -14.70
N ALA A 252 12.94 3.88 -13.44
CA ALA A 252 13.32 3.01 -12.35
C ALA A 252 12.10 2.20 -11.91
N ALA A 253 12.33 1.01 -11.37
CA ALA A 253 11.29 0.15 -10.88
C ALA A 253 11.60 -0.25 -9.43
N GLY A 254 10.60 -0.29 -8.58
CA GLY A 254 10.69 -1.04 -7.34
C GLY A 254 10.42 -2.53 -7.55
N GLY A 255 10.46 -3.28 -6.45
CA GLY A 255 10.35 -4.73 -6.37
C GLY A 255 8.99 -5.20 -5.86
N ASN A 256 8.84 -6.52 -5.69
CA ASN A 256 7.59 -7.10 -5.19
C ASN A 256 7.79 -7.54 -3.74
N ASP A 257 7.41 -6.69 -2.82
CA ASP A 257 7.78 -6.82 -1.42
C ASP A 257 6.75 -7.60 -0.62
N THR A 258 7.22 -8.26 0.44
CA THR A 258 6.36 -9.03 1.33
C THR A 258 6.57 -8.66 2.78
N ALA A 259 5.53 -8.14 3.42
CA ALA A 259 5.56 -7.81 4.84
C ALA A 259 4.55 -8.61 5.70
N SER A 260 5.01 -9.00 6.89
CA SER A 260 4.22 -9.59 7.95
C SER A 260 4.39 -8.77 9.23
N MET A 261 3.44 -7.86 9.46
CA MET A 261 3.49 -6.94 10.59
C MET A 261 2.77 -7.49 11.81
N LEU A 262 3.43 -7.42 12.96
CA LEU A 262 2.84 -7.72 14.27
C LEU A 262 2.66 -6.41 15.04
N ALA A 263 1.43 -6.07 15.43
CA ALA A 263 1.19 -4.85 16.20
C ALA A 263 1.96 -4.87 17.55
N SER A 264 2.88 -3.92 17.77
CA SER A 264 3.55 -3.73 19.06
C SER A 264 2.75 -2.82 20.01
N ARG A 265 3.03 -2.95 21.31
CA ARG A 265 2.36 -2.12 22.33
C ARG A 265 2.98 -0.71 22.32
N GLY A 266 2.20 0.29 21.92
CA GLY A 266 2.41 1.67 22.39
C GLY A 266 3.23 2.62 21.51
N LEU A 267 3.42 2.34 20.22
CA LEU A 267 3.94 3.32 19.27
C LEU A 267 2.91 3.63 18.18
N PRO A 268 2.81 4.90 17.71
CA PRO A 268 1.56 5.39 17.11
C PRO A 268 1.41 5.16 15.61
N VAL A 269 2.44 4.74 14.87
CA VAL A 269 2.37 4.60 13.40
C VAL A 269 3.37 3.54 12.95
N ASP A 270 2.91 2.30 12.80
CA ASP A 270 3.58 1.35 11.92
C ASP A 270 3.05 1.66 10.50
N ALA A 271 3.95 1.97 9.57
CA ALA A 271 3.63 2.28 8.18
C ALA A 271 4.44 1.35 7.28
N PHE A 272 3.77 0.88 6.24
CA PHE A 272 4.38 0.13 5.15
C PHE A 272 4.16 0.93 3.88
N TYR A 273 5.24 1.09 3.14
CA TYR A 273 5.28 1.53 1.77
C TYR A 273 5.84 0.33 1.01
N GLY A 274 5.15 -0.15 -0.01
CA GLY A 274 5.67 -1.18 -0.90
C GLY A 274 6.92 -0.66 -1.57
N ASP A 275 6.84 0.21 -2.56
CA ASP A 275 8.09 0.68 -3.15
C ASP A 275 8.68 1.96 -2.53
N ALA A 276 7.93 3.06 -2.60
CA ALA A 276 8.46 4.41 -2.42
C ALA A 276 7.82 5.17 -1.25
N GLY A 277 8.66 5.64 -0.32
CA GLY A 277 8.22 6.57 0.73
C GLY A 277 7.74 7.94 0.21
N GLY A 278 8.16 8.30 -1.01
CA GLY A 278 7.83 9.53 -1.72
C GLY A 278 6.98 9.28 -2.96
N SER A 279 7.32 9.93 -4.07
CA SER A 279 6.57 9.85 -5.33
C SER A 279 7.20 8.93 -6.36
N ILE A 280 6.37 8.39 -7.25
CA ILE A 280 6.80 7.68 -8.46
C ILE A 280 6.51 8.58 -9.67
N THR A 281 7.55 8.84 -10.48
CA THR A 281 7.47 9.84 -11.56
C THR A 281 8.27 9.44 -12.80
N ASN A 282 8.10 10.14 -13.93
CA ASN A 282 8.97 10.01 -15.11
C ASN A 282 9.11 8.56 -15.64
N ASN A 283 8.00 7.86 -15.84
CA ASN A 283 7.98 6.43 -16.24
C ASN A 283 8.55 5.49 -15.16
N GLY A 284 8.58 5.91 -13.88
CA GLY A 284 8.85 4.98 -12.78
C GLY A 284 7.71 3.97 -12.62
N HIS A 285 8.03 2.82 -12.06
CA HIS A 285 7.10 1.73 -11.82
C HIS A 285 7.21 1.30 -10.36
N GLY A 286 6.11 1.17 -9.67
CA GLY A 286 6.07 0.34 -8.47
C GLY A 286 5.82 -1.13 -8.82
N GLY A 287 5.89 -1.98 -7.81
CA GLY A 287 5.79 -3.43 -7.91
C GLY A 287 4.54 -3.97 -7.22
N ASN A 288 4.39 -5.29 -7.25
CA ASN A 288 3.20 -5.94 -6.73
C ASN A 288 3.45 -6.46 -5.31
N ASP A 289 2.99 -5.72 -4.33
CA ASP A 289 3.33 -5.92 -2.93
C ASP A 289 2.32 -6.78 -2.18
N SER A 290 2.80 -7.48 -1.16
CA SER A 290 1.97 -8.33 -0.32
C SER A 290 2.16 -8.05 1.15
N LEU A 291 1.06 -7.74 1.83
CA LEU A 291 1.12 -7.40 3.24
C LEU A 291 0.04 -8.10 4.06
N THR A 292 0.50 -8.71 5.15
CA THR A 292 -0.36 -9.26 6.19
C THR A 292 -0.11 -8.58 7.54
N ALA A 293 -1.13 -7.96 8.12
CA ALA A 293 -1.05 -7.40 9.47
C ALA A 293 -2.08 -8.04 10.43
N LEU A 294 -1.60 -8.65 11.52
CA LEU A 294 -2.48 -9.23 12.56
C LEU A 294 -2.38 -8.44 13.87
N ILE A 295 -3.48 -7.81 14.26
CA ILE A 295 -3.57 -7.05 15.50
C ILE A 295 -3.83 -8.00 16.68
N GLY A 296 -2.79 -8.24 17.48
CA GLY A 296 -2.89 -9.01 18.72
C GLY A 296 -3.71 -8.26 19.78
N GLY A 297 -4.81 -8.87 20.25
CA GLY A 297 -5.76 -8.30 21.23
C GLY A 297 -5.24 -8.13 22.67
N GLY A 298 -4.06 -7.53 22.86
CA GLY A 298 -3.40 -7.33 24.16
C GLY A 298 -3.36 -5.89 24.67
N GLY A 299 -4.02 -4.95 23.98
CA GLY A 299 -4.12 -3.54 24.39
C GLY A 299 -5.06 -3.32 25.58
N PRO A 300 -4.90 -2.22 26.35
CA PRO A 300 -5.96 -1.73 27.21
C PRO A 300 -7.27 -1.60 26.41
N PRO A 301 -8.44 -1.87 26.99
CA PRO A 301 -9.69 -1.50 26.35
C PRO A 301 -9.63 0.00 26.03
N ASN A 302 -9.83 0.36 24.75
CA ASN A 302 -9.83 1.72 24.16
C ASN A 302 -8.51 2.24 23.54
N THR A 303 -7.51 1.41 23.25
CA THR A 303 -6.40 1.84 22.37
C THR A 303 -6.81 1.69 20.90
N VAL A 304 -6.88 2.80 20.16
CA VAL A 304 -7.04 2.81 18.70
C VAL A 304 -5.66 2.61 18.10
N PHE A 305 -5.49 1.56 17.31
CA PHE A 305 -4.33 1.39 16.45
C PHE A 305 -4.67 1.98 15.09
N LEU A 306 -3.78 2.83 14.57
CA LEU A 306 -3.82 3.36 13.21
C LEU A 306 -2.68 2.70 12.45
N PHE A 307 -3.00 2.11 11.31
CA PHE A 307 -2.01 1.66 10.35
C PHE A 307 -2.32 2.29 9.00
N SER A 308 -1.26 2.72 8.33
CA SER A 308 -1.29 3.26 6.99
C SER A 308 -0.44 2.39 6.10
N PHE A 309 -1.05 1.99 5.00
CA PHE A 309 -0.48 1.09 4.02
C PHE A 309 -0.58 1.78 2.69
N PHE A 310 0.57 1.95 2.07
CA PHE A 310 0.71 2.43 0.71
C PHE A 310 1.23 1.22 -0.05
N GLY A 311 0.53 0.82 -1.11
CA GLY A 311 1.01 -0.17 -2.08
C GLY A 311 2.29 0.35 -2.69
N ASP A 312 2.23 1.23 -3.69
CA ASP A 312 3.50 1.71 -4.27
C ASP A 312 4.07 2.96 -3.60
N ALA A 313 3.31 4.06 -3.55
CA ALA A 313 3.84 5.40 -3.30
C ALA A 313 3.20 6.07 -2.08
N GLY A 314 4.04 6.51 -1.14
CA GLY A 314 3.62 7.37 -0.04
C GLY A 314 3.15 8.77 -0.49
N GLY A 315 3.50 9.18 -1.70
CA GLY A 315 3.16 10.46 -2.31
C GLY A 315 2.34 10.31 -3.60
N ASP A 316 2.67 11.14 -4.58
CA ASP A 316 1.96 11.17 -5.88
C ASP A 316 2.52 10.15 -6.89
N LEU A 317 1.66 9.64 -7.79
CA LEU A 317 2.03 9.01 -9.06
C LEU A 317 1.85 10.03 -10.20
N LEU A 318 2.95 10.38 -10.88
CA LEU A 318 2.95 11.48 -11.85
C LEU A 318 3.50 11.09 -13.22
N GLN A 319 3.01 11.78 -14.26
CA GLN A 319 3.47 11.66 -15.64
C GLN A 319 3.15 10.28 -16.20
N ASN A 320 4.10 9.46 -16.66
CA ASN A 320 3.78 8.11 -17.17
C ASN A 320 4.11 7.03 -16.12
N ALA A 321 4.06 7.36 -14.84
CA ALA A 321 4.30 6.38 -13.78
C ALA A 321 3.21 5.32 -13.74
N SER A 322 3.53 4.13 -13.25
CA SER A 322 2.51 3.13 -12.88
C SER A 322 2.76 2.62 -11.47
N GLY A 323 1.69 2.29 -10.77
CA GLY A 323 1.78 1.39 -9.62
C GLY A 323 1.58 -0.07 -10.05
N GLY A 324 1.60 -0.95 -9.08
CA GLY A 324 1.51 -2.40 -9.20
C GLY A 324 0.19 -2.95 -8.66
N ASP A 325 -0.03 -4.25 -8.86
CA ASP A 325 -1.23 -4.93 -8.35
C ASP A 325 -0.96 -5.48 -6.95
N ASP A 326 -1.47 -4.80 -5.92
CA ASP A 326 -1.13 -5.09 -4.52
C ASP A 326 -2.12 -6.01 -3.82
N SER A 327 -1.63 -6.74 -2.83
CA SER A 327 -2.44 -7.67 -2.06
C SER A 327 -2.30 -7.46 -0.56
N PHE A 328 -3.40 -7.07 0.08
CA PHE A 328 -3.40 -6.76 1.50
C PHE A 328 -4.42 -7.57 2.30
N SER A 329 -4.00 -8.05 3.47
CA SER A 329 -4.88 -8.63 4.48
C SER A 329 -4.56 -8.12 5.89
N ALA A 330 -5.48 -7.38 6.52
CA ALA A 330 -5.37 -7.08 7.95
C ALA A 330 -6.58 -7.40 8.79
N GLY A 331 -6.27 -7.86 10.01
CA GLY A 331 -7.26 -8.19 11.01
C GLY A 331 -7.06 -7.50 12.34
N GLY A 332 -8.13 -6.91 12.85
CA GLY A 332 -8.19 -6.12 14.08
C GLY A 332 -8.79 -6.80 15.31
N THR A 333 -8.49 -6.21 16.47
CA THR A 333 -9.43 -6.17 17.61
C THR A 333 -10.37 -4.96 17.48
N ILE A 334 -11.53 -5.06 18.11
CA ILE A 334 -12.60 -4.05 18.10
C ILE A 334 -12.04 -2.64 18.39
N GLY A 335 -12.35 -1.69 17.50
CA GLY A 335 -11.98 -0.26 17.63
C GLY A 335 -10.68 0.15 16.92
N SER A 336 -10.11 -0.72 16.09
CA SER A 336 -8.96 -0.39 15.23
C SER A 336 -9.44 0.28 13.92
N ALA A 337 -8.67 1.24 13.41
CA ALA A 337 -8.92 1.90 12.14
C ALA A 337 -7.73 1.66 11.21
N VAL A 338 -8.02 1.38 9.94
CA VAL A 338 -6.99 1.02 8.98
C VAL A 338 -7.19 1.80 7.69
N PHE A 339 -6.10 2.38 7.18
CA PHE A 339 -6.07 3.20 5.96
C PHE A 339 -5.24 2.51 4.89
N PHE A 340 -5.82 2.39 3.72
CA PHE A 340 -5.24 1.73 2.55
C PHE A 340 -5.23 2.67 1.39
N TYR A 341 -4.06 2.86 0.84
CA TYR A 341 -3.83 3.44 -0.45
C TYR A 341 -3.28 2.29 -1.29
N GLY A 342 -3.95 1.95 -2.38
CA GLY A 342 -3.44 1.07 -3.42
C GLY A 342 -2.15 1.66 -3.97
N ASP A 343 -2.23 2.51 -4.99
CA ASP A 343 -0.98 3.05 -5.55
C ASP A 343 -0.47 4.33 -4.86
N ALA A 344 -1.27 5.39 -4.85
CA ALA A 344 -0.83 6.73 -4.46
C ALA A 344 -1.43 7.18 -3.13
N GLY A 345 -0.57 7.44 -2.14
CA GLY A 345 -0.92 8.19 -0.94
C GLY A 345 -1.41 9.62 -1.24
N GLY A 346 -1.02 10.17 -2.39
CA GLY A 346 -1.37 11.49 -2.89
C GLY A 346 -2.25 11.45 -4.13
N ASN A 347 -1.83 12.16 -5.18
CA ASN A 347 -2.59 12.32 -6.42
C ASN A 347 -2.06 11.41 -7.53
N LEU A 348 -2.94 11.10 -8.47
CA LEU A 348 -2.62 10.47 -9.75
C LEU A 348 -2.77 11.52 -10.88
N SER A 349 -1.73 11.74 -11.68
CA SER A 349 -1.81 12.74 -12.77
C SER A 349 -0.89 12.47 -13.97
N GLY A 350 -1.19 13.15 -15.08
CA GLY A 350 -0.48 12.95 -16.35
C GLY A 350 -1.10 11.81 -17.14
N HIS A 351 -0.31 10.79 -17.46
CA HIS A 351 -0.73 9.51 -18.05
C HIS A 351 -0.40 8.38 -17.07
N ALA A 352 -0.53 8.66 -15.77
CA ALA A 352 -0.17 7.70 -14.73
C ALA A 352 -1.28 6.65 -14.61
N HIS A 353 -0.90 5.44 -14.24
CA HIS A 353 -1.79 4.29 -14.13
C HIS A 353 -1.72 3.72 -12.72
N GLY A 354 -2.85 3.58 -12.06
CA GLY A 354 -2.91 2.70 -10.89
C GLY A 354 -3.05 1.24 -11.30
N GLY A 355 -2.75 0.35 -10.36
CA GLY A 355 -2.84 -1.10 -10.45
C GLY A 355 -4.17 -1.62 -9.92
N ASN A 356 -4.35 -2.94 -9.97
CA ASN A 356 -5.59 -3.60 -9.56
C ASN A 356 -5.36 -4.25 -8.19
N ASP A 357 -5.95 -3.68 -7.16
CA ASP A 357 -5.59 -4.03 -5.78
C ASP A 357 -6.61 -4.96 -5.11
N ASP A 358 -6.08 -5.97 -4.42
CA ASP A 358 -6.85 -6.96 -3.69
C ASP A 358 -6.77 -6.72 -2.19
N PHE A 359 -7.90 -6.42 -1.57
CA PHE A 359 -7.98 -6.04 -0.17
C PHE A 359 -8.91 -6.90 0.69
N LEU A 360 -8.42 -7.31 1.88
CA LEU A 360 -9.19 -7.99 2.92
C LEU A 360 -9.07 -7.31 4.31
N SER A 361 -10.17 -6.72 4.80
CA SER A 361 -10.29 -6.25 6.19
C SER A 361 -11.02 -7.28 7.05
N ILE A 362 -10.51 -7.52 8.25
CA ILE A 362 -11.10 -8.46 9.21
C ILE A 362 -11.32 -7.74 10.55
N ARG A 363 -12.57 -7.57 10.99
CA ARG A 363 -12.93 -7.03 12.33
C ARG A 363 -12.38 -5.60 12.64
N ALA A 364 -12.22 -4.74 11.65
CA ALA A 364 -11.78 -3.34 11.82
C ALA A 364 -12.65 -2.36 11.02
N SER A 365 -12.62 -1.07 11.40
CA SER A 365 -13.06 0.01 10.50
C SER A 365 -11.99 0.22 9.44
N ALA A 366 -12.38 0.35 8.18
CA ALA A 366 -11.46 0.54 7.06
C ALA A 366 -11.80 1.79 6.24
N THR A 367 -10.76 2.51 5.81
CA THR A 367 -10.85 3.47 4.72
C THR A 367 -9.94 2.98 3.61
N PHE A 368 -10.53 2.74 2.44
CA PHE A 368 -9.84 2.25 1.26
C PHE A 368 -9.88 3.34 0.19
N PHE A 369 -8.71 3.63 -0.34
CA PHE A 369 -8.47 4.39 -1.55
C PHE A 369 -7.81 3.38 -2.48
N GLY A 370 -8.41 3.09 -3.63
CA GLY A 370 -7.80 2.28 -4.68
C GLY A 370 -6.57 2.98 -5.21
N ASP A 371 -6.69 3.81 -6.24
CA ASP A 371 -5.46 4.36 -6.83
C ASP A 371 -4.93 5.63 -6.15
N ALA A 372 -5.81 6.50 -5.65
CA ALA A 372 -5.44 7.84 -5.23
C ALA A 372 -6.12 8.29 -3.92
N GLY A 373 -5.30 8.44 -2.88
CA GLY A 373 -5.69 9.11 -1.63
C GLY A 373 -6.10 10.59 -1.80
N GLY A 374 -5.81 11.18 -2.95
CA GLY A 374 -6.10 12.55 -3.34
C GLY A 374 -6.97 12.64 -4.59
N ASN A 375 -6.48 13.36 -5.62
CA ASN A 375 -7.23 13.59 -6.86
C ASN A 375 -6.62 12.80 -8.03
N MET A 376 -7.47 12.50 -9.01
CA MET A 376 -7.05 12.06 -10.35
C MET A 376 -7.21 13.19 -11.38
N SER A 377 -6.26 13.31 -12.29
CA SER A 377 -6.28 14.38 -13.29
C SER A 377 -5.55 14.06 -14.59
N ASP A 378 -5.76 14.92 -15.59
CA ASP A 378 -5.20 14.83 -16.94
C ASP A 378 -5.70 13.61 -17.73
N ALA A 379 -4.89 12.59 -17.93
CA ALA A 379 -5.22 11.36 -18.67
C ALA A 379 -4.84 10.13 -17.83
N SER A 380 -4.83 10.28 -16.50
CA SER A 380 -4.60 9.17 -15.59
C SER A 380 -5.70 8.11 -15.71
N MET A 381 -5.36 6.87 -15.37
CA MET A 381 -6.31 5.75 -15.34
C MET A 381 -6.15 5.03 -14.01
N GLY A 382 -7.26 4.76 -13.34
CA GLY A 382 -7.28 3.85 -12.21
C GLY A 382 -7.35 2.39 -12.65
N GLY A 383 -7.09 1.49 -11.73
CA GLY A 383 -7.22 0.05 -11.88
C GLY A 383 -8.51 -0.50 -11.29
N ASP A 384 -8.77 -1.77 -11.58
CA ASP A 384 -9.98 -2.48 -11.19
C ASP A 384 -9.80 -3.14 -9.81
N ASP A 385 -10.22 -2.47 -8.74
CA ASP A 385 -9.93 -2.88 -7.38
C ASP A 385 -10.95 -3.86 -6.80
N THR A 386 -10.51 -4.67 -5.84
CA THR A 386 -11.37 -5.59 -5.11
C THR A 386 -11.20 -5.45 -3.61
N PHE A 387 -12.27 -5.08 -2.93
CA PHE A 387 -12.31 -4.95 -1.49
C PHE A 387 -13.30 -5.92 -0.84
N THR A 388 -12.84 -6.62 0.20
CA THR A 388 -13.67 -7.48 1.04
C THR A 388 -13.55 -7.10 2.52
N ALA A 389 -14.63 -6.61 3.14
CA ALA A 389 -14.70 -6.49 4.60
C ALA A 389 -15.40 -7.69 5.24
N SER A 390 -14.78 -8.27 6.27
CA SER A 390 -15.25 -9.48 6.93
C SER A 390 -15.24 -9.38 8.45
N GLY A 391 -16.14 -10.13 9.09
CA GLY A 391 -16.12 -10.40 10.54
C GLY A 391 -16.45 -9.21 11.46
N SER A 392 -16.85 -8.06 10.94
CA SER A 392 -17.17 -6.89 11.77
C SER A 392 -18.44 -7.10 12.62
N GLN A 393 -18.50 -6.46 13.80
CA GLN A 393 -19.67 -6.49 14.67
C GLN A 393 -20.05 -5.07 15.16
N ASN A 394 -21.28 -4.67 14.85
CA ASN A 394 -22.16 -3.68 15.48
C ASN A 394 -21.70 -2.22 15.69
N THR A 395 -20.50 -1.79 15.29
CA THR A 395 -20.12 -0.35 15.31
C THR A 395 -19.05 0.08 14.30
N ALA A 396 -18.57 -0.77 13.38
CA ALA A 396 -17.53 -0.34 12.45
C ALA A 396 -18.11 0.54 11.34
N THR A 397 -17.31 1.49 10.89
CA THR A 397 -17.60 2.35 9.74
C THR A 397 -16.55 2.05 8.69
N ASN A 398 -17.01 1.72 7.49
CA ASN A 398 -16.13 1.52 6.35
C ASN A 398 -16.43 2.54 5.27
N THR A 399 -15.38 3.06 4.64
CA THR A 399 -15.48 4.01 3.53
C THR A 399 -14.60 3.54 2.40
N PHE A 400 -15.18 3.50 1.22
CA PHE A 400 -14.58 2.98 0.02
C PHE A 400 -14.62 4.07 -1.04
N PHE A 401 -13.45 4.34 -1.59
CA PHE A 401 -13.25 5.05 -2.84
C PHE A 401 -12.57 4.02 -3.72
N GLY A 402 -13.16 3.70 -4.87
CA GLY A 402 -12.50 2.93 -5.92
C GLY A 402 -11.28 3.71 -6.37
N ASP A 403 -11.40 4.69 -7.25
CA ASP A 403 -10.15 5.33 -7.71
C ASP A 403 -9.64 6.49 -6.84
N ALA A 404 -10.49 7.48 -6.55
CA ALA A 404 -10.07 8.77 -6.02
C ALA A 404 -10.85 9.20 -4.78
N ALA A 405 -10.14 9.42 -3.68
CA ALA A 405 -10.73 10.01 -2.47
C ALA A 405 -11.33 11.41 -2.71
N GLY A 406 -10.72 12.14 -3.64
CA GLY A 406 -11.02 13.52 -3.97
C GLY A 406 -11.79 13.66 -5.28
N GLN A 407 -11.25 14.47 -6.18
CA GLN A 407 -11.86 14.79 -7.47
C GLN A 407 -11.20 14.02 -8.61
N MET A 408 -12.00 13.62 -9.60
CA MET A 408 -11.51 13.21 -10.92
C MET A 408 -11.72 14.33 -11.92
N SER A 409 -10.71 14.60 -12.75
CA SER A 409 -10.75 15.73 -13.67
C SER A 409 -9.96 15.51 -14.97
N GLY A 410 -10.21 16.36 -15.96
CA GLY A 410 -9.53 16.29 -17.25
C GLY A 410 -10.16 15.22 -18.13
N ASN A 411 -9.38 14.23 -18.55
CA ASN A 411 -9.79 13.02 -19.27
C ASN A 411 -9.40 11.77 -18.46
N SER A 412 -9.31 11.88 -17.13
CA SER A 412 -9.06 10.74 -16.26
C SER A 412 -10.14 9.68 -16.42
N ARG A 413 -9.79 8.42 -16.15
CA ARG A 413 -10.72 7.29 -16.21
C ARG A 413 -10.61 6.46 -14.94
N GLY A 414 -11.77 6.10 -14.40
CA GLY A 414 -11.84 5.15 -13.30
C GLY A 414 -11.77 3.71 -13.78
N GLY A 415 -11.36 2.82 -12.89
CA GLY A 415 -11.42 1.38 -13.02
C GLY A 415 -12.76 0.81 -12.55
N SER A 416 -12.99 -0.48 -12.81
CA SER A 416 -14.24 -1.16 -12.50
C SER A 416 -14.11 -1.96 -11.21
N ASP A 417 -14.60 -1.40 -10.11
CA ASP A 417 -14.27 -1.85 -8.79
C ASP A 417 -15.31 -2.79 -8.18
N THR A 418 -14.89 -3.64 -7.26
CA THR A 418 -15.75 -4.62 -6.59
C THR A 418 -15.63 -4.52 -5.07
N PHE A 419 -16.74 -4.22 -4.41
CA PHE A 419 -16.82 -4.02 -2.97
C PHE A 419 -17.81 -4.96 -2.28
N PHE A 420 -17.32 -5.68 -1.26
CA PHE A 420 -18.14 -6.47 -0.35
C PHE A 420 -18.14 -5.86 1.07
N GLY A 421 -19.27 -5.29 1.45
CA GLY A 421 -19.49 -4.70 2.76
C GLY A 421 -19.53 -5.73 3.90
N ALA A 422 -19.03 -5.34 5.08
CA ALA A 422 -19.12 -6.18 6.28
C ALA A 422 -20.53 -6.20 6.86
N GLN A 423 -20.84 -7.29 7.57
CA GLN A 423 -22.12 -7.47 8.27
C GLN A 423 -22.23 -6.58 9.52
N ASN A 424 -23.43 -6.06 9.80
CA ASN A 424 -23.75 -5.23 10.95
C ASN A 424 -22.82 -4.01 11.11
N THR A 425 -22.55 -3.29 10.02
CA THR A 425 -21.71 -2.09 9.96
C THR A 425 -22.41 -0.92 9.29
N THR A 426 -21.74 0.24 9.27
CA THR A 426 -22.07 1.32 8.34
C THR A 426 -21.06 1.32 7.21
N ASN A 427 -21.51 1.24 5.96
CA ASN A 427 -20.64 1.24 4.80
C ASN A 427 -20.98 2.45 3.90
N THR A 428 -19.95 3.16 3.46
CA THR A 428 -20.08 4.22 2.45
C THR A 428 -19.21 3.84 1.27
N PHE A 429 -19.80 3.84 0.08
CA PHE A 429 -19.17 3.47 -1.17
C PHE A 429 -19.32 4.61 -2.18
N TYR A 430 -18.20 4.94 -2.82
CA TYR A 430 -18.09 5.71 -4.04
C TYR A 430 -17.30 4.81 -5.00
N GLY A 431 -17.81 4.53 -6.20
CA GLY A 431 -17.04 3.80 -7.21
C GLY A 431 -15.82 4.59 -7.58
N ASP A 432 -15.96 5.64 -8.37
CA ASP A 432 -14.74 6.34 -8.79
C ASP A 432 -14.27 7.46 -7.86
N ALA A 433 -15.17 8.36 -7.45
CA ALA A 433 -14.76 9.64 -6.85
C ALA A 433 -15.52 10.03 -5.57
N GLY A 434 -14.78 10.17 -4.47
CA GLY A 434 -15.31 10.60 -3.18
C GLY A 434 -15.92 12.01 -3.15
N LEU A 435 -15.56 12.88 -4.10
CA LEU A 435 -16.08 14.25 -4.20
C LEU A 435 -16.74 14.54 -5.54
N GLU A 436 -15.96 14.81 -6.58
CA GLU A 436 -16.51 15.30 -7.84
C GLU A 436 -15.81 14.71 -9.05
N MET A 437 -16.60 14.28 -10.03
CA MET A 437 -16.16 14.07 -11.40
C MET A 437 -16.46 15.30 -12.24
N ILE A 438 -15.42 15.87 -12.85
CA ILE A 438 -15.52 17.11 -13.64
C ILE A 438 -14.77 17.02 -14.97
N GLY A 439 -15.12 17.92 -15.89
CA GLY A 439 -14.44 17.96 -17.18
C GLY A 439 -14.91 16.81 -18.06
N ASN A 440 -14.01 16.01 -18.64
CA ASN A 440 -14.33 14.84 -19.45
C ASN A 440 -13.91 13.53 -18.73
N SER A 441 -13.89 13.52 -17.39
CA SER A 441 -13.63 12.30 -16.64
C SER A 441 -14.69 11.24 -16.95
N VAL A 442 -14.31 9.97 -16.85
CA VAL A 442 -15.19 8.82 -17.12
C VAL A 442 -15.07 7.84 -15.97
N GLY A 443 -16.21 7.40 -15.43
CA GLY A 443 -16.27 6.37 -14.41
C GLY A 443 -16.16 4.95 -14.96
N GLY A 444 -15.82 4.01 -14.09
CA GLY A 444 -15.76 2.59 -14.35
C GLY A 444 -17.12 1.91 -14.34
N ALA A 445 -17.18 0.60 -14.14
CA ALA A 445 -18.45 -0.11 -14.01
C ALA A 445 -18.42 -0.91 -12.72
N ASP A 446 -18.97 -0.33 -11.67
CA ASP A 446 -18.67 -0.74 -10.31
C ASP A 446 -19.69 -1.73 -9.76
N HIS A 447 -19.24 -2.53 -8.81
CA HIS A 447 -20.04 -3.55 -8.17
C HIS A 447 -19.98 -3.45 -6.66
N PHE A 448 -21.06 -2.93 -6.08
CA PHE A 448 -21.23 -2.86 -4.64
C PHE A 448 -22.21 -3.94 -4.14
N THR A 449 -21.78 -4.70 -3.13
CA THR A 449 -22.65 -5.55 -2.32
C THR A 449 -22.55 -5.13 -0.86
N GLY A 450 -23.62 -4.53 -0.33
CA GLY A 450 -23.68 -4.16 1.07
C GLY A 450 -23.79 -5.37 2.00
N GLY A 451 -23.42 -5.14 3.26
CA GLY A 451 -23.34 -6.22 4.24
C GLY A 451 -24.67 -6.54 4.91
N ILE A 452 -24.83 -7.77 5.39
CA ILE A 452 -26.02 -8.24 6.11
C ILE A 452 -26.23 -7.48 7.43
N GLY A 453 -27.41 -6.93 7.64
CA GLY A 453 -27.79 -6.19 8.85
C GLY A 453 -27.11 -4.82 8.97
N SER A 454 -26.70 -4.22 7.86
CA SER A 454 -25.88 -3.01 7.82
C SER A 454 -26.70 -1.77 7.49
N THR A 455 -26.03 -0.63 7.41
CA THR A 455 -26.58 0.60 6.82
C THR A 455 -25.62 1.01 5.73
N ASN A 456 -26.07 0.96 4.48
CA ASN A 456 -25.20 1.20 3.33
C ASN A 456 -25.59 2.51 2.64
N THR A 457 -24.58 3.26 2.21
CA THR A 457 -24.75 4.41 1.31
C THR A 457 -23.81 4.19 0.14
N ALA A 458 -24.37 3.99 -1.04
CA ALA A 458 -23.63 3.69 -2.25
C ALA A 458 -23.95 4.74 -3.32
N TYR A 459 -22.90 5.35 -3.86
CA TYR A 459 -22.92 6.11 -5.10
C TYR A 459 -22.11 5.29 -6.10
N GLY A 460 -22.70 4.91 -7.24
CA GLY A 460 -21.99 4.09 -8.22
C GLY A 460 -20.75 4.81 -8.73
N ASP A 461 -20.83 6.07 -9.13
CA ASP A 461 -19.65 6.82 -9.56
C ASP A 461 -19.07 7.74 -8.48
N ALA A 462 -19.87 8.73 -8.04
CA ALA A 462 -19.31 9.87 -7.33
C ALA A 462 -20.32 10.60 -6.44
N LEU A 463 -19.83 11.43 -5.52
CA LEU A 463 -20.74 12.29 -4.77
C LEU A 463 -21.41 13.34 -5.69
N SER A 464 -20.72 13.86 -6.70
CA SER A 464 -21.27 14.86 -7.64
C SER A 464 -20.57 14.77 -9.00
N MET A 465 -21.32 14.99 -10.08
CA MET A 465 -20.78 15.00 -11.44
C MET A 465 -21.21 16.26 -12.19
N SER A 466 -20.26 16.88 -12.89
CA SER A 466 -20.52 18.11 -13.65
C SER A 466 -19.67 18.23 -14.92
N GLY A 467 -19.88 19.30 -15.68
CA GLY A 467 -19.20 19.51 -16.95
C GLY A 467 -19.64 18.49 -18.01
N HIS A 468 -18.72 17.64 -18.44
CA HIS A 468 -18.89 16.60 -19.47
C HIS A 468 -18.57 15.20 -18.92
N ALA A 469 -18.54 15.03 -17.60
CA ALA A 469 -18.28 13.76 -16.94
C ALA A 469 -19.30 12.70 -17.39
N VAL A 470 -18.86 11.44 -17.44
CA VAL A 470 -19.69 10.29 -17.81
C VAL A 470 -19.54 9.22 -16.75
N GLY A 471 -20.68 8.75 -16.24
CA GLY A 471 -20.76 7.69 -15.25
C GLY A 471 -20.73 6.29 -15.85
N GLY A 472 -20.59 5.35 -14.93
CA GLY A 472 -20.46 3.92 -15.06
C GLY A 472 -21.74 3.20 -15.41
N ASN A 473 -21.72 1.88 -15.39
CA ASN A 473 -22.97 1.12 -15.42
C ASN A 473 -22.87 0.13 -14.28
N ASP A 474 -23.46 0.52 -13.16
CA ASP A 474 -23.07 0.00 -11.87
C ASP A 474 -24.07 -1.04 -11.39
N ILE A 475 -23.60 -1.93 -10.52
CA ILE A 475 -24.41 -2.95 -9.86
C ILE A 475 -24.37 -2.65 -8.37
N LEU A 476 -25.48 -2.11 -7.86
CA LEU A 476 -25.60 -1.74 -6.45
C LEU A 476 -26.57 -2.69 -5.75
N THR A 477 -26.09 -3.46 -4.78
CA THR A 477 -26.90 -4.36 -3.95
C THR A 477 -26.92 -3.87 -2.49
N GLY A 478 -28.09 -3.54 -1.95
CA GLY A 478 -28.25 -2.94 -0.61
C GLY A 478 -27.73 -3.81 0.53
N GLY A 479 -28.34 -4.97 0.74
CA GLY A 479 -27.94 -5.91 1.78
C GLY A 479 -29.09 -6.85 2.16
N ASP A 480 -28.77 -7.93 2.86
CA ASP A 480 -29.80 -8.80 3.45
C ASP A 480 -30.12 -8.31 4.88
N ASP A 481 -31.03 -7.36 5.00
CA ASP A 481 -31.39 -6.74 6.28
C ASP A 481 -32.65 -7.29 6.94
N ALA A 482 -32.71 -7.13 8.25
CA ALA A 482 -33.84 -7.60 9.04
C ALA A 482 -35.10 -6.77 8.73
N SER A 483 -36.14 -7.43 8.22
CA SER A 483 -37.48 -6.85 8.09
C SER A 483 -37.99 -6.34 9.45
N GLY A 484 -38.30 -5.05 9.58
CA GLY A 484 -38.86 -4.51 10.82
C GLY A 484 -38.64 -3.04 11.12
N LEU A 485 -37.90 -2.31 10.27
CA LEU A 485 -37.88 -0.86 10.35
C LEU A 485 -39.30 -0.30 10.11
N PRO A 486 -39.70 0.78 10.81
CA PRO A 486 -40.95 1.46 10.51
C PRO A 486 -40.99 1.90 9.04
N VAL A 487 -42.17 1.82 8.42
CA VAL A 487 -42.40 2.35 7.06
C VAL A 487 -41.88 3.79 6.97
N GLY A 488 -41.08 4.06 5.94
CA GLY A 488 -40.42 5.36 5.72
C GLY A 488 -39.09 5.55 6.47
N SER A 489 -38.53 4.48 7.03
CA SER A 489 -37.13 4.42 7.47
C SER A 489 -36.40 3.42 6.58
N PHE A 490 -35.18 3.76 6.16
CA PHE A 490 -34.41 2.99 5.20
C PHE A 490 -33.12 2.44 5.80
N ASN A 491 -32.78 1.23 5.39
CA ASN A 491 -31.55 0.52 5.63
C ASN A 491 -30.45 1.05 4.71
N ASP A 492 -30.76 1.08 3.42
CA ASP A 492 -29.80 1.41 2.37
C ASP A 492 -30.22 2.64 1.56
N THR A 493 -29.22 3.40 1.13
CA THR A 493 -29.34 4.49 0.18
C THR A 493 -28.48 4.13 -1.02
N LEU A 494 -29.11 3.78 -2.13
CA LEU A 494 -28.46 3.34 -3.36
C LEU A 494 -28.73 4.37 -4.44
N VAL A 495 -27.67 4.98 -4.97
CA VAL A 495 -27.75 5.99 -6.01
C VAL A 495 -26.86 5.52 -7.15
N GLY A 496 -27.47 5.27 -8.31
CA GLY A 496 -26.79 4.69 -9.47
C GLY A 496 -25.54 5.45 -9.85
N ASP A 497 -25.62 6.74 -10.16
CA ASP A 497 -24.42 7.53 -10.49
C ASP A 497 -23.93 8.38 -9.30
N ALA A 498 -24.74 9.38 -8.91
CA ALA A 498 -24.27 10.44 -8.03
C ALA A 498 -25.37 11.19 -7.28
N GLN A 499 -25.04 11.81 -6.15
CA GLN A 499 -26.02 12.67 -5.46
C GLN A 499 -26.45 13.88 -6.32
N LEU A 500 -25.54 14.44 -7.13
CA LEU A 500 -25.82 15.57 -8.00
C LEU A 500 -25.30 15.32 -9.42
N LEU A 501 -26.20 15.37 -10.40
CA LEU A 501 -25.87 15.44 -11.82
C LEU A 501 -26.10 16.87 -12.36
N ALA A 502 -25.05 17.51 -12.86
CA ALA A 502 -25.10 18.90 -13.31
C ALA A 502 -24.51 19.13 -14.72
N ASP A 503 -24.81 20.32 -15.27
CA ASP A 503 -24.33 20.79 -16.56
C ASP A 503 -24.63 19.88 -17.75
N ARG A 504 -23.67 19.10 -18.24
CA ARG A 504 -23.83 18.13 -19.34
C ARG A 504 -23.25 16.77 -18.95
N ALA A 505 -23.13 16.51 -17.64
CA ALA A 505 -22.79 15.20 -17.12
C ALA A 505 -23.81 14.17 -17.61
N ARG A 506 -23.34 12.93 -17.77
CA ARG A 506 -24.19 11.81 -18.10
C ARG A 506 -24.01 10.72 -17.08
N GLY A 507 -25.10 10.25 -16.50
CA GLY A 507 -25.13 8.97 -15.84
C GLY A 507 -25.07 7.81 -16.84
N GLY A 508 -24.81 6.61 -16.35
CA GLY A 508 -25.00 5.39 -17.13
C GLY A 508 -26.17 4.56 -16.63
N ASN A 509 -26.20 3.28 -17.02
CA ASN A 509 -27.39 2.44 -16.93
C ASN A 509 -27.20 1.41 -15.83
N ASP A 510 -27.83 1.66 -14.68
CA ASP A 510 -27.49 0.96 -13.46
C ASP A 510 -28.44 -0.19 -13.16
N THR A 511 -27.94 -1.16 -12.43
CA THR A 511 -28.71 -2.28 -11.89
C THR A 511 -28.73 -2.17 -10.38
N ILE A 512 -29.88 -1.79 -9.83
CA ILE A 512 -30.05 -1.61 -8.39
C ILE A 512 -30.88 -2.77 -7.85
N VAL A 513 -30.28 -3.56 -6.96
CA VAL A 513 -30.89 -4.71 -6.32
C VAL A 513 -31.18 -4.34 -4.86
N SER A 514 -32.46 -4.29 -4.49
CA SER A 514 -32.85 -3.87 -3.13
C SER A 514 -32.28 -4.84 -2.07
N GLY A 515 -32.48 -6.14 -2.28
CA GLY A 515 -32.18 -7.16 -1.28
C GLY A 515 -33.39 -7.37 -0.37
N THR A 516 -33.16 -7.43 0.94
CA THR A 516 -34.24 -7.46 1.92
C THR A 516 -34.06 -6.30 2.88
N GLY A 517 -35.09 -5.56 3.24
CA GLY A 517 -34.90 -4.41 4.12
C GLY A 517 -35.96 -3.36 3.88
N ASN A 518 -35.63 -2.10 4.05
CA ASN A 518 -36.39 -1.02 3.44
C ASN A 518 -35.35 -0.16 2.73
N ASP A 519 -35.39 -0.04 1.42
CA ASP A 519 -34.30 0.62 0.67
C ASP A 519 -34.77 1.89 -0.03
N ASP A 520 -33.90 2.90 -0.09
CA ASP A 520 -34.13 4.16 -0.79
C ASP A 520 -33.24 4.23 -2.02
N MET A 521 -33.84 4.20 -3.21
CA MET A 521 -33.13 3.96 -4.47
C MET A 521 -33.35 5.07 -5.49
N TRP A 522 -32.26 5.51 -6.12
CA TRP A 522 -32.22 6.41 -7.26
C TRP A 522 -31.50 5.73 -8.42
N GLY A 523 -32.14 5.71 -9.58
CA GLY A 523 -31.57 5.17 -10.81
C GLY A 523 -30.35 5.96 -11.23
N ASP A 524 -30.43 7.29 -11.17
CA ASP A 524 -29.31 8.15 -11.57
C ASP A 524 -28.80 8.99 -10.40
N ALA A 525 -29.68 9.86 -9.87
CA ALA A 525 -29.26 10.92 -8.97
C ALA A 525 -30.36 11.55 -8.16
N GLN A 526 -29.99 11.96 -6.94
CA GLN A 526 -30.90 12.67 -6.02
C GLN A 526 -31.30 14.06 -6.54
N LEU A 527 -30.44 14.67 -7.36
CA LEU A 527 -30.73 15.94 -8.01
C LEU A 527 -30.10 16.02 -9.40
N ILE A 528 -30.94 16.12 -10.43
CA ILE A 528 -30.51 16.40 -11.80
C ILE A 528 -30.81 17.85 -12.17
N ILE A 529 -29.78 18.61 -12.58
CA ILE A 529 -29.91 20.01 -12.98
C ILE A 529 -29.22 20.33 -14.32
N GLY A 530 -29.65 21.42 -14.94
CA GLY A 530 -29.04 21.90 -16.19
C GLY A 530 -29.45 21.04 -17.39
N ARG A 531 -28.47 20.47 -18.10
CA ARG A 531 -28.67 19.57 -19.25
C ARG A 531 -28.11 18.18 -18.98
N ALA A 532 -27.85 17.87 -17.72
CA ALA A 532 -27.45 16.54 -17.32
C ALA A 532 -28.56 15.53 -17.65
N GLN A 533 -28.13 14.31 -17.92
CA GLN A 533 -28.97 13.17 -18.28
C GLN A 533 -28.48 11.98 -17.46
N GLY A 534 -29.39 11.29 -16.80
CA GLY A 534 -29.20 9.93 -16.35
C GLY A 534 -29.23 8.90 -17.48
N GLY A 535 -29.20 7.62 -17.13
CA GLY A 535 -29.31 6.47 -18.03
C GLY A 535 -30.65 5.76 -17.97
N ASN A 536 -30.63 4.43 -18.10
CA ASN A 536 -31.83 3.61 -18.21
C ASN A 536 -31.69 2.43 -17.25
N ASP A 537 -32.30 2.58 -16.08
CA ASP A 537 -31.90 1.76 -14.95
C ASP A 537 -32.83 0.57 -14.76
N SER A 538 -32.35 -0.41 -14.01
CA SER A 538 -33.07 -1.63 -13.68
C SER A 538 -33.15 -1.80 -12.17
N PHE A 539 -34.35 -1.66 -11.62
CA PHE A 539 -34.63 -1.91 -10.21
C PHE A 539 -35.10 -3.35 -10.02
N VAL A 540 -34.32 -4.18 -9.34
CA VAL A 540 -34.52 -5.62 -9.24
C VAL A 540 -35.03 -6.00 -7.86
N PHE A 541 -36.17 -6.70 -7.81
CA PHE A 541 -36.80 -7.11 -6.55
C PHE A 541 -36.87 -8.63 -6.40
N ALA A 542 -36.63 -9.10 -5.18
CA ALA A 542 -36.80 -10.47 -4.74
C ALA A 542 -37.85 -10.59 -3.63
N ALA A 543 -38.15 -11.80 -3.20
CA ALA A 543 -39.08 -12.02 -2.09
C ALA A 543 -38.53 -11.42 -0.79
N ALA A 544 -39.41 -10.92 0.07
CA ALA A 544 -39.06 -10.27 1.33
C ALA A 544 -38.29 -8.94 1.18
N ASN A 545 -38.54 -8.20 0.10
CA ASN A 545 -37.95 -6.89 -0.17
C ASN A 545 -38.24 -5.87 0.94
N GLY A 546 -39.40 -5.96 1.61
CA GLY A 546 -39.84 -5.04 2.66
C GLY A 546 -40.48 -3.76 2.11
N HIS A 547 -40.14 -2.58 2.61
CA HIS A 547 -40.79 -1.31 2.25
C HIS A 547 -39.83 -0.36 1.51
N ASP A 548 -39.66 -0.60 0.22
CA ASP A 548 -38.67 0.10 -0.59
C ASP A 548 -39.26 1.32 -1.30
N LYS A 549 -38.36 2.15 -1.82
CA LYS A 549 -38.70 3.34 -2.56
C LYS A 549 -37.78 3.53 -3.76
N ILE A 550 -38.40 3.83 -4.90
CA ILE A 550 -37.73 4.32 -6.10
C ILE A 550 -38.10 5.80 -6.23
N GLU A 551 -37.09 6.67 -6.25
CA GLU A 551 -37.26 8.12 -6.09
C GLU A 551 -37.27 8.91 -7.41
N ASP A 552 -36.72 8.38 -8.50
CA ASP A 552 -36.53 9.10 -9.77
C ASP A 552 -36.90 8.32 -11.04
N PHE A 553 -37.79 7.32 -10.93
CA PHE A 553 -38.15 6.39 -12.03
C PHE A 553 -38.46 7.08 -13.37
N GLY A 554 -37.57 6.86 -14.34
CA GLY A 554 -37.63 7.26 -15.73
C GLY A 554 -38.64 6.48 -16.56
N GLN A 555 -39.55 7.17 -17.23
CA GLN A 555 -40.59 6.52 -18.05
C GLN A 555 -40.62 7.01 -19.51
N THR A 556 -39.87 8.08 -19.84
CA THR A 556 -39.99 8.74 -21.14
C THR A 556 -38.64 8.81 -21.83
N ALA A 557 -38.54 8.27 -23.04
CA ALA A 557 -37.34 8.44 -23.85
C ALA A 557 -36.99 9.93 -24.02
N GLY A 558 -35.82 10.33 -23.48
CA GLY A 558 -35.34 11.70 -23.49
C GLY A 558 -35.76 12.57 -22.30
N SER A 559 -36.39 12.00 -21.25
CA SER A 559 -36.36 12.66 -19.93
C SER A 559 -34.95 12.70 -19.37
N GLN A 560 -34.75 13.54 -18.35
CA GLN A 560 -33.46 13.59 -17.68
C GLN A 560 -33.13 12.25 -17.03
N SER A 561 -34.10 11.52 -16.46
CA SER A 561 -33.88 10.19 -15.86
C SER A 561 -34.08 9.01 -16.83
N GLY A 562 -33.92 9.22 -18.14
CA GLY A 562 -34.10 8.18 -19.16
C GLY A 562 -35.34 7.27 -19.06
N LYS A 563 -35.16 5.97 -19.30
CA LYS A 563 -36.25 4.98 -19.43
C LYS A 563 -35.93 3.66 -18.71
N ASP A 564 -36.47 3.56 -17.51
CA ASP A 564 -36.12 2.54 -16.54
C ASP A 564 -37.08 1.35 -16.57
N HIS A 565 -36.68 0.28 -15.90
CA HIS A 565 -37.47 -0.93 -15.76
C HIS A 565 -37.44 -1.44 -14.31
N ILE A 566 -38.56 -2.03 -13.90
CA ILE A 566 -38.72 -2.75 -12.63
C ILE A 566 -38.71 -4.24 -12.94
N ASP A 567 -37.66 -4.95 -12.53
CA ASP A 567 -37.56 -6.40 -12.68
C ASP A 567 -38.26 -7.13 -11.54
N VAL A 568 -39.38 -7.76 -11.89
CA VAL A 568 -40.19 -8.61 -11.00
C VAL A 568 -40.11 -10.10 -11.37
N SER A 569 -39.20 -10.45 -12.28
CA SER A 569 -39.02 -11.83 -12.74
C SER A 569 -38.58 -12.75 -11.59
N GLY A 570 -37.76 -12.24 -10.67
CA GLY A 570 -37.34 -12.94 -9.45
C GLY A 570 -38.50 -13.32 -8.51
N LEU A 571 -39.64 -12.62 -8.61
CA LEU A 571 -40.86 -12.90 -7.84
C LEU A 571 -41.77 -13.95 -8.49
N GLY A 572 -41.44 -14.41 -9.70
CA GLY A 572 -42.28 -15.33 -10.49
C GLY A 572 -43.52 -14.67 -11.10
N ILE A 573 -43.53 -13.35 -11.22
CA ILE A 573 -44.63 -12.58 -11.82
C ILE A 573 -44.47 -12.59 -13.35
N GLY A 574 -45.47 -13.13 -14.05
CA GLY A 574 -45.40 -13.38 -15.49
C GLY A 574 -46.14 -12.37 -16.36
N ASP A 575 -47.00 -11.52 -15.78
CA ASP A 575 -47.71 -10.50 -16.53
C ASP A 575 -48.19 -9.35 -15.64
N PHE A 576 -48.44 -8.19 -16.25
CA PHE A 576 -48.85 -6.96 -15.57
C PHE A 576 -50.17 -7.10 -14.78
N GLY A 577 -51.07 -8.01 -15.17
CA GLY A 577 -52.34 -8.23 -14.48
C GLY A 577 -52.21 -8.91 -13.12
N GLN A 578 -51.04 -9.45 -12.81
CA GLN A 578 -50.72 -10.08 -11.53
C GLN A 578 -50.23 -9.07 -10.48
N LEU A 579 -49.86 -7.86 -10.89
CA LEU A 579 -49.37 -6.79 -10.00
C LEU A 579 -50.55 -6.08 -9.30
N ALA A 580 -50.42 -5.88 -7.99
CA ALA A 580 -51.34 -5.04 -7.22
C ALA A 580 -50.77 -3.62 -7.14
N ILE A 581 -51.17 -2.76 -8.08
CA ILE A 581 -50.71 -1.36 -8.17
C ILE A 581 -51.83 -0.41 -7.72
N SER A 582 -51.49 0.56 -6.85
CA SER A 582 -52.41 1.63 -6.46
C SER A 582 -52.73 2.57 -7.63
N ALA A 583 -53.76 3.41 -7.46
CA ALA A 583 -53.98 4.49 -8.42
C ALA A 583 -52.85 5.52 -8.30
N PHE A 584 -52.30 5.94 -9.44
CA PHE A 584 -51.29 7.00 -9.51
C PHE A 584 -51.81 8.28 -8.84
N ASN A 585 -51.00 8.84 -7.95
CA ASN A 585 -51.31 10.08 -7.25
C ASN A 585 -50.65 11.27 -7.93
N ASP A 586 -51.41 12.02 -8.74
CA ASP A 586 -50.91 13.22 -9.45
C ASP A 586 -50.36 14.34 -8.53
N THR A 587 -50.63 14.30 -7.22
CA THR A 587 -50.12 15.31 -6.27
C THR A 587 -48.75 14.94 -5.73
N THR A 588 -48.55 13.68 -5.38
CA THR A 588 -47.26 13.18 -4.84
C THR A 588 -46.39 12.53 -5.90
N HIS A 589 -46.91 12.29 -7.09
CA HIS A 589 -46.28 11.56 -8.19
C HIS A 589 -45.93 10.11 -7.83
N GLU A 590 -46.77 9.47 -7.02
CA GLU A 590 -46.50 8.13 -6.46
C GLU A 590 -47.47 7.07 -6.97
N SER A 591 -46.93 5.88 -7.22
CA SER A 591 -47.66 4.60 -7.27
C SER A 591 -47.12 3.67 -6.18
N ILE A 592 -47.96 2.79 -5.64
CA ILE A 592 -47.53 1.76 -4.68
C ILE A 592 -47.77 0.40 -5.31
N ILE A 593 -46.72 -0.42 -5.38
CA ILE A 593 -46.79 -1.81 -5.81
C ILE A 593 -46.75 -2.67 -4.55
N THR A 594 -47.74 -3.54 -4.35
CA THR A 594 -47.76 -4.49 -3.23
C THR A 594 -47.48 -5.89 -3.74
N PHE A 595 -46.31 -6.44 -3.42
CA PHE A 595 -45.93 -7.79 -3.82
C PHE A 595 -46.53 -8.86 -2.90
N SER A 596 -46.52 -8.60 -1.58
CA SER A 596 -47.16 -9.47 -0.59
C SER A 596 -47.44 -8.71 0.71
N LEU A 597 -47.97 -9.38 1.74
CA LEU A 597 -48.25 -8.72 3.01
C LEU A 597 -46.95 -8.23 3.66
N GLY A 598 -46.84 -6.91 3.88
CA GLY A 598 -45.65 -6.28 4.45
C GLY A 598 -44.48 -6.14 3.47
N ASN A 599 -44.76 -6.21 2.17
CA ASN A 599 -43.77 -6.10 1.11
C ASN A 599 -44.35 -5.21 -0.02
N ASP A 600 -43.85 -3.99 -0.11
CA ASP A 600 -44.30 -2.98 -1.07
C ASP A 600 -43.17 -2.06 -1.53
N VAL A 601 -43.39 -1.41 -2.67
CA VAL A 601 -42.48 -0.43 -3.25
C VAL A 601 -43.28 0.83 -3.58
N ILE A 602 -42.81 1.97 -3.10
CA ILE A 602 -43.29 3.29 -3.52
C ILE A 602 -42.47 3.72 -4.74
N VAL A 603 -43.13 4.04 -5.85
CA VAL A 603 -42.47 4.46 -7.09
C VAL A 603 -42.84 5.90 -7.40
N HIS A 604 -41.86 6.80 -7.32
CA HIS A 604 -41.95 8.18 -7.79
C HIS A 604 -41.80 8.19 -9.30
N SER A 605 -42.86 8.56 -10.00
CA SER A 605 -42.98 8.38 -11.45
C SER A 605 -43.71 9.56 -12.09
N GLN A 606 -43.51 9.78 -13.38
CA GLN A 606 -44.14 10.90 -14.09
C GLN A 606 -45.62 10.66 -14.39
N HIS A 607 -46.00 9.40 -14.58
CA HIS A 607 -47.36 8.97 -14.87
C HIS A 607 -47.60 7.53 -14.39
N ALA A 608 -48.86 7.11 -14.43
CA ALA A 608 -49.25 5.76 -14.01
C ALA A 608 -48.42 4.67 -14.71
N LEU A 609 -47.93 3.73 -13.90
CA LEU A 609 -47.10 2.61 -14.35
C LEU A 609 -47.83 1.75 -15.40
N THR A 610 -47.08 1.27 -16.37
CA THR A 610 -47.57 0.45 -17.49
C THR A 610 -46.81 -0.85 -17.62
N ALA A 611 -47.32 -1.80 -18.41
CA ALA A 611 -46.63 -3.06 -18.67
C ALA A 611 -45.25 -2.93 -19.34
N GLN A 612 -44.90 -1.75 -19.91
CA GLN A 612 -43.59 -1.51 -20.52
C GLN A 612 -42.50 -1.14 -19.51
N ASP A 613 -42.92 -0.83 -18.28
CA ASP A 613 -42.07 -0.39 -17.18
C ASP A 613 -41.54 -1.60 -16.39
N PHE A 614 -41.88 -2.83 -16.80
CA PHE A 614 -41.60 -4.06 -16.05
C PHE A 614 -40.90 -5.11 -16.91
N ILE A 615 -40.05 -5.90 -16.25
CA ILE A 615 -39.49 -7.14 -16.77
C ILE A 615 -40.18 -8.31 -16.06
N PHE A 616 -40.69 -9.27 -16.83
CA PHE A 616 -41.45 -10.45 -16.36
C PHE A 616 -40.72 -11.76 -16.72
N VAL A 617 -41.09 -12.88 -16.08
CA VAL A 617 -40.54 -14.24 -16.37
C VAL A 617 -40.87 -14.82 -17.74
#